data_AF-A0A7C9D4F4-F1
#
_entry.id   AF-A0A7C9D4F4-F1
#
_cell.length_a   1.000
_cell.length_b   1.000
_cell.length_c   1.000
_cell.angle_alpha   90.00
_cell.angle_beta   90.00
_cell.angle_gamma   90.00
#
_symmetry.space_group_name_H-M   'P 1'
#
loop_
_entity.id
_entity.type
_entity.pdbx_description
1 polymer ?
#
loop_
_entity_poly.entity_id
_entity_poly.type
_entity_poly.pdbx_seq_one_letter_code
_entity_poly.pdbx_strand_id
1 'polypeptide(L)'
;MGNSESSSADPRFISATRAFTRHGLEELRSLFGFLAAQSQGNGKFISPSVFKAYFRIPDPLGDRMFDLITRNRHDQKLAFEDLVIAKATYEKGTKAEIEEFIFQLLDINGDGEVNRSDVQAVLAAILADLFPSKDNKPGLSSHQCLVDAILSAAAFSKDAGSNEKNMSFEDFKNLCDHVPSLRKYLGSLLTAPDPGRPGTQVPHLMYSEGFGSNIILTEEYAWLVGGLLTQPELEEWKLLYHSSYHGLSFNTFLGNVS
;
A
#
# COMPACT_ATOMS: atom_id res chain seq x y z
N MET A 1 -42.04 -32.84 9.48
CA MET A 1 -41.81 -31.38 9.37
C MET A 1 -40.32 -31.18 9.22
N GLY A 2 -39.86 -30.92 8.00
CA GLY A 2 -38.44 -30.70 7.70
C GLY A 2 -38.09 -29.23 7.92
N ASN A 3 -37.23 -28.96 8.89
CA ASN A 3 -36.62 -27.63 9.02
C ASN A 3 -35.35 -27.62 8.16
N SER A 4 -35.53 -27.22 6.92
CA SER A 4 -34.43 -26.81 6.03
C SER A 4 -34.08 -25.35 6.35
N GLU A 5 -33.38 -25.11 7.46
CA GLU A 5 -32.60 -23.88 7.60
C GLU A 5 -31.25 -24.10 6.91
N SER A 6 -31.27 -24.07 5.58
CA SER A 6 -30.07 -23.89 4.79
C SER A 6 -29.63 -22.43 4.92
N SER A 7 -28.93 -22.06 6.00
CA SER A 7 -28.07 -20.89 5.93
C SER A 7 -26.92 -21.27 5.01
N SER A 8 -27.02 -20.98 3.71
CA SER A 8 -25.88 -21.13 2.79
C SER A 8 -24.83 -20.10 3.17
N ALA A 9 -24.07 -20.37 4.24
CA ALA A 9 -22.90 -19.59 4.56
C ALA A 9 -21.98 -19.63 3.33
N ASP A 10 -21.62 -18.44 2.84
CA ASP A 10 -20.79 -18.29 1.64
C ASP A 10 -19.58 -19.23 1.78
N PRO A 11 -19.34 -20.16 0.83
CA PRO A 11 -18.24 -21.11 0.93
C PRO A 11 -16.88 -20.40 1.08
N ARG A 12 -16.74 -19.16 0.56
CA ARG A 12 -15.55 -18.34 0.76
C ARG A 12 -15.39 -17.89 2.20
N PHE A 13 -16.49 -17.51 2.86
CA PHE A 13 -16.47 -17.15 4.28
C PHE A 13 -16.12 -18.33 5.18
N ILE A 14 -16.67 -19.52 4.88
CA ILE A 14 -16.31 -20.75 5.60
C ILE A 14 -14.82 -21.06 5.42
N SER A 15 -14.28 -20.92 4.21
CA SER A 15 -12.84 -21.11 3.97
C SER A 15 -12.00 -20.05 4.69
N ALA A 16 -12.38 -18.78 4.61
CA ALA A 16 -11.68 -17.66 5.23
C ALA A 16 -11.62 -17.77 6.76
N THR A 17 -12.73 -18.17 7.39
CA THR A 17 -12.75 -18.38 8.86
C THR A 17 -11.79 -19.48 9.31
N ARG A 18 -11.53 -20.50 8.49
CA ARG A 18 -10.54 -21.56 8.79
C ARG A 18 -9.10 -21.07 8.76
N ALA A 19 -8.82 -19.94 8.10
CA ALA A 19 -7.49 -19.34 8.07
C ALA A 19 -7.12 -18.64 9.39
N PHE A 20 -8.09 -18.42 10.28
CA PHE A 20 -7.91 -17.72 11.55
C PHE A 20 -8.04 -18.67 12.74
N THR A 21 -7.32 -18.35 13.82
CA THR A 21 -7.59 -18.95 15.13
C THR A 21 -8.90 -18.42 15.70
N ARG A 22 -9.48 -19.13 16.65
CA ARG A 22 -10.69 -18.66 17.36
C ARG A 22 -10.49 -17.26 17.97
N HIS A 23 -9.34 -17.05 18.61
CA HIS A 23 -8.99 -15.75 19.19
C HIS A 23 -8.91 -14.66 18.11
N GLY A 24 -8.23 -14.93 16.99
CA GLY A 24 -8.14 -13.95 15.89
C GLY A 24 -9.51 -13.60 15.29
N LEU A 25 -10.45 -14.53 15.19
CA LEU A 25 -11.82 -14.24 14.76
C LEU A 25 -12.59 -13.38 15.77
N GLU A 26 -12.37 -13.58 17.07
CA GLU A 26 -12.96 -12.77 18.14
C GLU A 26 -12.39 -11.34 18.13
N GLU A 27 -11.08 -11.18 17.87
CA GLU A 27 -10.45 -9.87 17.66
C GLU A 27 -11.01 -9.16 16.42
N LEU A 28 -11.12 -9.86 15.28
CA LEU A 28 -11.74 -9.31 14.07
C LEU A 28 -13.19 -8.89 14.28
N ARG A 29 -13.96 -9.67 15.04
CA ARG A 29 -15.33 -9.33 15.39
C ARG A 29 -15.40 -8.10 16.28
N SER A 30 -14.48 -7.97 17.22
CA SER A 30 -14.37 -6.80 18.10
C SER A 30 -14.00 -5.54 17.29
N LEU A 31 -13.02 -5.66 16.39
CA LEU A 31 -12.64 -4.61 15.44
C LEU A 31 -13.84 -4.20 14.57
N PHE A 32 -14.55 -5.17 14.00
CA PHE A 32 -15.74 -4.88 13.19
C PHE A 32 -16.80 -4.13 13.99
N GLY A 33 -17.12 -4.60 15.21
CA GLY A 33 -18.09 -3.92 16.08
C GLY A 33 -17.68 -2.48 16.39
N PHE A 34 -16.39 -2.26 16.68
CA PHE A 34 -15.85 -0.93 16.95
C PHE A 34 -15.98 0.02 15.75
N LEU A 35 -15.67 -0.44 14.54
CA LEU A 35 -15.76 0.37 13.31
C LEU A 35 -17.21 0.56 12.86
N ALA A 36 -18.04 -0.46 13.00
CA ALA A 36 -19.45 -0.38 12.64
C ALA A 36 -20.24 0.54 13.58
N ALA A 37 -19.84 0.63 14.86
CA ALA A 37 -20.42 1.56 15.83
C ALA A 37 -20.09 3.03 15.50
N GLN A 38 -18.92 3.29 14.92
CA GLN A 38 -18.54 4.63 14.43
C GLN A 38 -19.21 4.98 13.10
N SER A 39 -19.77 3.99 12.41
CA SER A 39 -20.51 4.20 11.17
C SER A 39 -21.97 4.54 11.47
N GLN A 40 -22.61 5.35 10.62
CA GLN A 40 -24.03 5.75 10.73
C GLN A 40 -25.04 4.57 10.58
N GLY A 41 -24.56 3.32 10.60
CA GLY A 41 -25.29 2.09 10.31
C GLY A 41 -25.78 1.31 11.53
N ASN A 42 -25.82 1.92 12.72
CA ASN A 42 -26.20 1.26 13.98
C ASN A 42 -25.42 -0.04 14.26
N GLY A 43 -24.12 -0.08 13.94
CA GLY A 43 -23.29 -1.26 14.21
C GLY A 43 -23.45 -2.43 13.23
N LYS A 44 -24.21 -2.26 12.13
CA LYS A 44 -24.46 -3.35 11.17
C LYS A 44 -23.42 -3.46 10.05
N PHE A 45 -22.78 -2.35 9.67
CA PHE A 45 -21.83 -2.29 8.58
C PHE A 45 -20.80 -1.19 8.84
N ILE A 46 -19.65 -1.32 8.19
CA ILE A 46 -18.60 -0.29 8.18
C ILE A 46 -18.80 0.58 6.93
N SER A 47 -18.81 1.88 7.13
CA SER A 47 -18.84 2.88 6.05
C SER A 47 -17.44 3.14 5.49
N PRO A 48 -17.31 3.51 4.20
CA PRO A 48 -16.00 3.74 3.58
C PRO A 48 -15.17 4.81 4.29
N SER A 49 -15.81 5.89 4.77
CA SER A 49 -15.11 6.95 5.51
C SER A 49 -14.46 6.43 6.80
N VAL A 50 -15.16 5.57 7.56
CA VAL A 50 -14.62 4.98 8.79
C VAL A 50 -13.52 3.96 8.47
N PHE A 51 -13.71 3.17 7.41
CA PHE A 51 -12.72 2.22 6.95
C PHE A 51 -11.40 2.91 6.55
N LYS A 52 -11.46 3.90 5.65
CA LYS A 52 -10.28 4.65 5.19
C LYS A 52 -9.58 5.37 6.34
N ALA A 53 -10.35 6.00 7.24
CA ALA A 53 -9.81 6.70 8.39
C ALA A 53 -9.08 5.77 9.37
N TYR A 54 -9.62 4.56 9.61
CA TYR A 54 -8.97 3.59 10.49
C TYR A 54 -7.68 3.05 9.89
N PHE A 55 -7.69 2.58 8.65
CA PHE A 55 -6.50 1.99 8.02
C PHE A 55 -5.48 3.01 7.52
N ARG A 56 -5.83 4.31 7.52
CA ARG A 56 -5.00 5.40 6.97
C ARG A 56 -4.56 5.08 5.54
N ILE A 57 -5.55 4.79 4.69
CA ILE A 57 -5.32 4.50 3.27
C ILE A 57 -5.59 5.78 2.48
N PRO A 58 -4.69 6.20 1.56
CA PRO A 58 -4.90 7.35 0.70
C PRO A 58 -6.17 7.21 -0.15
N ASP A 59 -6.89 8.30 -0.41
CA ASP A 59 -8.25 8.24 -1.00
C ASP A 59 -8.39 7.37 -2.27
N PRO A 60 -7.57 7.52 -3.33
CA PRO A 60 -7.72 6.71 -4.55
C PRO A 60 -7.58 5.20 -4.28
N LEU A 61 -6.63 4.84 -3.41
CA LEU A 61 -6.42 3.46 -2.98
C LEU A 61 -7.51 2.98 -2.01
N GLY A 62 -7.98 3.86 -1.13
CA GLY A 62 -8.94 3.55 -0.09
C GLY A 62 -10.32 3.24 -0.67
N ASP A 63 -10.75 4.02 -1.67
CA ASP A 63 -12.02 3.80 -2.36
C ASP A 63 -11.98 2.47 -3.13
N ARG A 64 -10.90 2.24 -3.90
CA ARG A 64 -10.72 0.97 -4.62
C ARG A 64 -10.61 -0.23 -3.68
N MET A 65 -9.87 -0.11 -2.59
CA MET A 65 -9.77 -1.15 -1.56
C MET A 65 -11.15 -1.50 -1.00
N PHE A 66 -11.97 -0.49 -0.70
CA PHE A 66 -13.31 -0.71 -0.19
C PHE A 66 -14.20 -1.43 -1.20
N ASP A 67 -14.15 -1.05 -2.48
CA ASP A 67 -14.88 -1.72 -3.54
C ASP A 67 -14.45 -3.18 -3.70
N LEU A 68 -13.15 -3.47 -3.70
CA LEU A 68 -12.64 -4.85 -3.78
C LEU A 68 -13.11 -5.72 -2.62
N ILE A 69 -13.02 -5.21 -1.39
CA ILE A 69 -13.44 -5.95 -0.19
C ILE A 69 -14.95 -6.21 -0.22
N THR A 70 -15.74 -5.22 -0.64
CA THR A 70 -17.19 -5.37 -0.79
C THR A 70 -17.60 -6.13 -2.04
N ARG A 71 -16.65 -6.65 -2.83
CA ARG A 71 -16.89 -7.40 -4.08
C ARG A 71 -17.64 -6.57 -5.13
N ASN A 72 -17.33 -5.27 -5.21
CA ASN A 72 -17.91 -4.31 -6.15
C ASN A 72 -19.45 -4.20 -6.06
N ARG A 73 -20.02 -4.38 -4.85
CA ARG A 73 -21.45 -4.17 -4.65
C ARG A 73 -21.85 -2.70 -4.72
N HIS A 74 -20.91 -1.79 -4.45
CA HIS A 74 -21.11 -0.33 -4.40
C HIS A 74 -22.27 0.14 -3.50
N ASP A 75 -22.65 -0.68 -2.52
CA ASP A 75 -23.70 -0.39 -1.53
C ASP A 75 -23.20 0.50 -0.38
N GLN A 76 -21.92 0.87 -0.41
CA GLN A 76 -21.19 1.63 0.62
C GLN A 76 -21.24 0.95 1.99
N LYS A 77 -21.36 -0.38 2.01
CA LYS A 77 -21.52 -1.19 3.22
C LYS A 77 -20.58 -2.38 3.21
N LEU A 78 -19.64 -2.37 4.15
CA LEU A 78 -18.77 -3.51 4.41
C LEU A 78 -19.34 -4.34 5.56
N ALA A 79 -19.67 -5.60 5.26
CA ALA A 79 -20.18 -6.57 6.23
C ALA A 79 -19.04 -7.34 6.91
N PHE A 80 -19.35 -8.02 8.02
CA PHE A 80 -18.34 -8.79 8.75
C PHE A 80 -17.76 -9.92 7.88
N GLU A 81 -18.58 -10.55 7.04
CA GLU A 81 -18.10 -11.60 6.13
C GLU A 81 -17.08 -11.06 5.13
N ASP A 82 -17.31 -9.87 4.57
CA ASP A 82 -16.40 -9.25 3.62
C ASP A 82 -15.06 -8.93 4.28
N LEU A 83 -15.07 -8.41 5.51
CA LEU A 83 -13.85 -8.11 6.27
C LEU A 83 -13.01 -9.38 6.50
N VAL A 84 -13.66 -10.46 6.90
CA VAL A 84 -12.99 -11.73 7.20
C VAL A 84 -12.42 -12.35 5.93
N ILE A 85 -13.17 -12.34 4.81
CA ILE A 85 -12.68 -12.84 3.52
C ILE A 85 -11.47 -12.03 3.07
N ALA A 86 -11.58 -10.70 3.08
CA ALA A 86 -10.48 -9.83 2.66
C ALA A 86 -9.22 -10.02 3.50
N LYS A 87 -9.33 -10.02 4.84
CA LYS A 87 -8.16 -10.23 5.70
C LYS A 87 -7.60 -11.65 5.58
N ALA A 88 -8.45 -12.66 5.35
CA ALA A 88 -7.96 -14.01 5.08
C ALA A 88 -7.11 -14.04 3.80
N THR A 89 -7.60 -13.48 2.70
CA THR A 89 -6.86 -13.43 1.43
C THR A 89 -5.59 -12.58 1.55
N TYR A 90 -5.70 -11.41 2.16
CA TYR A 90 -4.65 -10.40 2.15
C TYR A 90 -3.53 -10.65 3.17
N GLU A 91 -3.85 -11.22 4.35
CA GLU A 91 -2.85 -11.45 5.41
C GLU A 91 -2.44 -12.92 5.56
N LYS A 92 -3.33 -13.86 5.17
CA LYS A 92 -3.14 -15.31 5.37
C LYS A 92 -3.13 -16.09 4.05
N GLY A 93 -3.38 -15.43 2.92
CA GLY A 93 -3.35 -16.03 1.61
C GLY A 93 -1.94 -16.44 1.20
N THR A 94 -1.86 -17.20 0.12
CA THR A 94 -0.60 -17.49 -0.56
C THR A 94 0.00 -16.20 -1.14
N LYS A 95 1.31 -16.20 -1.39
CA LYS A 95 1.99 -15.06 -2.04
C LYS A 95 1.28 -14.63 -3.33
N ALA A 96 0.83 -15.60 -4.14
CA ALA A 96 0.13 -15.34 -5.40
C ALA A 96 -1.24 -14.68 -5.20
N GLU A 97 -2.04 -15.15 -4.22
CA GLU A 97 -3.35 -14.55 -3.91
C GLU A 97 -3.21 -13.12 -3.40
N ILE A 98 -2.20 -12.85 -2.57
CA ILE A 98 -1.92 -11.49 -2.07
C ILE A 98 -1.49 -10.59 -3.23
N GLU A 99 -0.58 -11.06 -4.10
CA GLU A 99 -0.13 -10.30 -5.28
C GLU A 99 -1.27 -10.02 -6.26
N GLU A 100 -2.14 -10.99 -6.50
CA GLU A 100 -3.31 -10.81 -7.37
C GLU A 100 -4.28 -9.78 -6.79
N PHE A 101 -4.51 -9.82 -5.47
CA PHE A 101 -5.33 -8.81 -4.79
C PHE A 101 -4.70 -7.41 -4.90
N ILE A 102 -3.39 -7.29 -4.70
CA ILE A 102 -2.68 -5.99 -4.86
C ILE A 102 -2.74 -5.52 -6.31
N PHE A 103 -2.62 -6.41 -7.28
CA PHE A 103 -2.74 -6.06 -8.70
C PHE A 103 -4.14 -5.51 -9.02
N GLN A 104 -5.20 -6.13 -8.50
CA GLN A 104 -6.57 -5.61 -8.64
C GLN A 104 -6.78 -4.25 -7.95
N LEU A 105 -6.01 -3.96 -6.89
CA LEU A 105 -6.01 -2.68 -6.19
C LEU A 105 -5.36 -1.56 -7.01
N LEU A 106 -4.42 -1.88 -7.91
CA LEU A 106 -3.81 -0.88 -8.79
C LEU A 106 -4.78 -0.34 -9.82
N ASP A 107 -5.79 -1.11 -10.22
CA ASP A 107 -6.89 -0.68 -11.09
C ASP A 107 -7.81 0.28 -10.32
N ILE A 108 -7.44 1.56 -10.23
CA ILE A 108 -8.15 2.59 -9.45
C ILE A 108 -9.55 2.84 -10.04
N ASN A 109 -9.68 2.85 -11.36
CA ASN A 109 -10.93 3.17 -12.04
C ASN A 109 -11.91 1.98 -12.07
N GLY A 110 -11.42 0.76 -11.82
CA GLY A 110 -12.22 -0.47 -11.78
C GLY A 110 -12.62 -1.00 -13.15
N ASP A 111 -11.93 -0.63 -14.22
CA ASP A 111 -12.23 -1.07 -15.58
C ASP A 111 -11.65 -2.46 -15.93
N GLY A 112 -10.88 -3.05 -15.01
CA GLY A 112 -10.23 -4.34 -15.19
C GLY A 112 -8.89 -4.27 -15.92
N GLU A 113 -8.39 -3.07 -16.20
CA GLU A 113 -7.12 -2.79 -16.84
C GLU A 113 -6.26 -1.89 -15.95
N VAL A 114 -4.98 -2.21 -15.81
CA VAL A 114 -4.04 -1.36 -15.07
C VAL A 114 -3.24 -0.56 -16.09
N ASN A 115 -3.64 0.69 -16.31
CA ASN A 115 -2.97 1.58 -17.25
C ASN A 115 -1.88 2.42 -16.54
N ARG A 116 -1.13 3.19 -17.32
CA ARG A 116 -0.05 4.04 -16.80
C ARG A 116 -0.57 5.10 -15.81
N SER A 117 -1.76 5.64 -16.07
CA SER A 117 -2.39 6.66 -15.23
C SER A 117 -2.80 6.11 -13.87
N ASP A 118 -3.27 4.86 -13.81
CA ASP A 118 -3.61 4.21 -12.54
C ASP A 118 -2.36 4.04 -11.67
N VAL A 119 -1.30 3.47 -12.22
CA VAL A 119 -0.02 3.30 -11.51
C VAL A 119 0.54 4.66 -11.07
N GLN A 120 0.43 5.69 -11.92
CA GLN A 120 0.82 7.05 -11.58
C GLN A 120 0.04 7.60 -10.39
N ALA A 121 -1.28 7.45 -10.39
CA ALA A 121 -2.15 7.92 -9.30
C ALA A 121 -1.89 7.16 -8.00
N VAL A 122 -1.64 5.85 -8.05
CA VAL A 122 -1.21 5.06 -6.89
C VAL A 122 0.10 5.60 -6.33
N LEU A 123 1.14 5.75 -7.16
CA LEU A 123 2.45 6.22 -6.70
C LEU A 123 2.37 7.63 -6.10
N ALA A 124 1.63 8.54 -6.75
CA ALA A 124 1.41 9.89 -6.25
C ALA A 124 0.70 9.89 -4.88
N ALA A 125 -0.31 9.04 -4.70
CA ALA A 125 -1.05 8.92 -3.45
C ALA A 125 -0.18 8.37 -2.30
N ILE A 126 0.68 7.38 -2.58
CA ILE A 126 1.62 6.81 -1.59
C ILE A 126 2.64 7.87 -1.17
N LEU A 127 3.25 8.58 -2.12
CA LEU A 127 4.26 9.61 -1.80
C LEU A 127 3.65 10.77 -1.03
N ALA A 128 2.42 11.20 -1.37
CA ALA A 128 1.74 12.26 -0.62
C ALA A 128 1.40 11.85 0.82
N ASP A 129 1.10 10.58 1.06
CA ASP A 129 0.84 10.03 2.40
C ASP A 129 2.11 9.90 3.24
N LEU A 130 3.22 9.43 2.64
CA LEU A 130 4.49 9.24 3.34
C LEU A 130 5.24 10.57 3.57
N PHE A 131 5.14 11.50 2.62
CA PHE A 131 5.88 12.76 2.62
C PHE A 131 4.93 13.96 2.53
N PRO A 132 4.04 14.17 3.53
CA PRO A 132 3.15 15.31 3.54
C PRO A 132 3.99 16.59 3.57
N SER A 133 3.88 17.40 2.51
CA SER A 133 4.63 18.66 2.34
C SER A 133 4.41 19.55 3.56
N LYS A 134 5.44 19.71 4.40
CA LYS A 134 5.36 20.53 5.62
C LYS A 134 5.39 22.04 5.35
N ASP A 135 5.72 22.47 4.14
CA ASP A 135 5.79 23.89 3.78
C ASP A 135 5.32 24.13 2.34
N ASN A 136 4.51 25.18 2.15
CA ASN A 136 4.13 25.78 0.86
C ASN A 136 5.34 26.40 0.13
N LYS A 137 6.37 25.61 -0.16
CA LYS A 137 7.38 25.94 -1.17
C LYS A 137 7.12 25.03 -2.37
N PRO A 138 7.14 25.56 -3.60
CA PRO A 138 6.79 24.82 -4.80
C PRO A 138 7.92 23.81 -5.13
N GLY A 139 7.93 22.70 -4.41
CA GLY A 139 8.78 21.53 -4.62
C GLY A 139 8.04 20.38 -5.29
N LEU A 140 6.94 20.67 -6.01
CA LEU A 140 6.13 19.72 -6.81
C LEU A 140 6.95 18.87 -7.81
N SER A 141 8.26 19.13 -7.96
CA SER A 141 9.14 18.44 -8.91
C SER A 141 9.79 17.15 -8.38
N SER A 142 9.99 16.93 -7.07
CA SER A 142 10.71 15.74 -6.60
C SER A 142 9.86 14.47 -6.71
N HIS A 143 8.63 14.50 -6.19
CA HIS A 143 7.70 13.37 -6.28
C HIS A 143 7.38 13.02 -7.73
N GLN A 144 7.10 14.02 -8.58
CA GLN A 144 6.80 13.77 -9.99
C GLN A 144 7.99 13.15 -10.72
N CYS A 145 9.21 13.62 -10.49
CA CYS A 145 10.41 13.04 -11.09
C CYS A 145 10.59 11.57 -10.68
N LEU A 146 10.33 11.24 -9.41
CA LEU A 146 10.40 9.87 -8.92
C LEU A 146 9.32 8.97 -9.53
N VAL A 147 8.08 9.46 -9.57
CA VAL A 147 6.95 8.78 -10.22
C VAL A 147 7.28 8.51 -11.69
N ASP A 148 7.79 9.50 -12.42
CA ASP A 148 8.16 9.36 -13.82
C ASP A 148 9.31 8.36 -14.01
N ALA A 149 10.30 8.33 -13.12
CA ALA A 149 11.39 7.37 -13.15
C ALA A 149 10.88 5.92 -12.94
N ILE A 150 10.02 5.70 -11.95
CA ILE A 150 9.40 4.38 -11.68
C ILE A 150 8.54 3.96 -12.87
N LEU A 151 7.70 4.85 -13.39
CA LEU A 151 6.83 4.57 -14.53
C LEU A 151 7.61 4.33 -15.83
N SER A 152 8.81 4.91 -15.97
CA SER A 152 9.69 4.67 -17.12
C SER A 152 10.40 3.32 -17.03
N ALA A 153 10.62 2.80 -15.82
CA ALA A 153 11.15 1.46 -15.58
C ALA A 153 10.06 0.37 -15.63
N ALA A 154 8.80 0.75 -15.39
CA ALA A 154 7.66 -0.16 -15.45
C ALA A 154 7.39 -0.64 -16.88
N ALA A 155 7.14 -1.94 -17.02
CA ALA A 155 6.73 -2.53 -18.29
C ALA A 155 5.20 -2.49 -18.43
N PHE A 156 4.73 -2.28 -19.66
CA PHE A 156 3.32 -2.36 -20.04
C PHE A 156 3.26 -3.22 -21.29
N SER A 157 3.14 -4.54 -21.10
CA SER A 157 3.25 -5.52 -22.19
C SER A 157 1.91 -6.06 -22.68
N LYS A 158 0.82 -5.82 -21.95
CA LYS A 158 -0.52 -6.31 -22.31
C LYS A 158 -1.13 -5.38 -23.37
N ASP A 159 -1.35 -5.89 -24.57
CA ASP A 159 -2.10 -5.18 -25.61
C ASP A 159 -3.60 -5.18 -25.27
N ALA A 160 -4.17 -3.99 -25.12
CA ALA A 160 -5.58 -3.77 -24.81
C ALA A 160 -6.48 -3.67 -26.05
N GLY A 161 -5.91 -3.81 -27.26
CA GLY A 161 -6.59 -3.48 -28.51
C GLY A 161 -6.80 -1.97 -28.75
N SER A 162 -6.38 -1.12 -27.80
CA SER A 162 -6.21 0.32 -27.96
C SER A 162 -4.73 0.64 -28.28
N ASN A 163 -4.42 1.91 -28.58
CA ASN A 163 -3.04 2.36 -28.78
C ASN A 163 -2.24 2.41 -27.46
N GLU A 164 -2.89 2.19 -26.31
CA GLU A 164 -2.28 2.21 -24.99
C GLU A 164 -2.03 0.79 -24.49
N LYS A 165 -0.81 0.55 -24.01
CA LYS A 165 -0.43 -0.72 -23.42
C LYS A 165 -0.74 -0.73 -21.94
N ASN A 166 -1.25 -1.85 -21.47
CA ASN A 166 -1.59 -2.07 -20.07
C ASN A 166 -0.52 -2.90 -19.36
N MET A 167 -0.49 -2.76 -18.04
CA MET A 167 0.36 -3.56 -17.17
C MET A 167 -0.26 -4.96 -17.05
N SER A 168 0.51 -5.99 -17.38
CA SER A 168 0.14 -7.36 -17.08
C SER A 168 0.47 -7.71 -15.62
N PHE A 169 -0.06 -8.82 -15.12
CA PHE A 169 0.29 -9.32 -13.79
C PHE A 169 1.79 -9.63 -13.65
N GLU A 170 2.44 -10.08 -14.73
CA GLU A 170 3.87 -10.33 -14.74
C GLU A 170 4.68 -9.03 -14.74
N ASP A 171 4.22 -8.00 -15.47
CA ASP A 171 4.82 -6.67 -15.41
C ASP A 171 4.75 -6.07 -14.00
N PHE A 172 3.62 -6.26 -13.31
CA PHE A 172 3.44 -5.85 -11.93
C PHE A 172 4.41 -6.56 -10.97
N LYS A 173 4.57 -7.88 -11.09
CA LYS A 173 5.56 -8.63 -10.30
C LYS A 173 6.97 -8.10 -10.50
N ASN A 174 7.34 -7.90 -11.77
CA ASN A 174 8.63 -7.31 -12.11
C ASN A 174 8.78 -5.92 -11.48
N LEU A 175 7.76 -5.07 -11.54
CA LEU A 175 7.80 -3.76 -10.88
C LEU A 175 7.99 -3.88 -9.36
N CYS A 176 7.27 -4.79 -8.69
CA CYS A 176 7.42 -5.03 -7.26
C CYS A 176 8.79 -5.58 -6.86
N ASP A 177 9.44 -6.36 -7.73
CA ASP A 177 10.80 -6.85 -7.51
C ASP A 177 11.83 -5.72 -7.66
N HIS A 178 11.61 -4.77 -8.56
CA HIS A 178 12.46 -3.58 -8.71
C HIS A 178 12.20 -2.52 -7.63
N VAL A 179 10.97 -2.45 -7.11
CA VAL A 179 10.55 -1.48 -6.08
C VAL A 179 9.92 -2.22 -4.88
N PRO A 180 10.73 -2.86 -4.02
CA PRO A 180 10.21 -3.64 -2.91
C PRO A 180 9.44 -2.82 -1.87
N SER A 181 9.75 -1.53 -1.73
CA SER A 181 9.02 -0.61 -0.83
C SER A 181 7.57 -0.45 -1.25
N LEU A 182 7.32 -0.33 -2.56
CA LEU A 182 5.97 -0.25 -3.12
C LEU A 182 5.19 -1.52 -2.78
N ARG A 183 5.80 -2.69 -3.00
CA ARG A 183 5.20 -3.98 -2.64
C ARG A 183 4.89 -4.07 -1.14
N LYS A 184 5.83 -3.69 -0.29
CA LYS A 184 5.66 -3.74 1.18
C LYS A 184 4.51 -2.83 1.62
N TYR A 185 4.46 -1.60 1.10
CA TYR A 185 3.41 -0.63 1.41
C TYR A 185 2.03 -1.13 0.93
N LEU A 186 1.93 -1.53 -0.33
CA LEU A 186 0.67 -2.02 -0.92
C LEU A 186 0.19 -3.33 -0.32
N GLY A 187 1.07 -4.12 0.30
CA GLY A 187 0.75 -5.38 0.99
C GLY A 187 0.47 -5.23 2.49
N SER A 188 0.59 -4.01 3.05
CA SER A 188 0.33 -3.74 4.46
C SER A 188 -0.89 -2.83 4.71
N LEU A 189 -1.62 -2.43 3.67
CA LEU A 189 -2.73 -1.47 3.79
C LEU A 189 -3.87 -1.96 4.69
N LEU A 190 -4.11 -3.28 4.75
CA LEU A 190 -5.12 -3.87 5.64
C LEU A 190 -4.60 -4.28 7.01
N THR A 191 -3.30 -4.10 7.30
CA THR A 191 -2.80 -4.32 8.66
C THR A 191 -3.18 -3.14 9.55
N ALA A 192 -3.09 -3.32 10.87
CA ALA A 192 -3.35 -2.22 11.79
C ALA A 192 -2.44 -1.01 11.46
N PRO A 193 -2.90 0.24 11.67
CA PRO A 193 -2.12 1.44 11.39
C PRO A 193 -1.09 1.69 12.50
N ASP A 194 -0.10 0.81 12.63
CA ASP A 194 0.99 0.91 13.58
C ASP A 194 2.19 1.69 13.01
N PRO A 195 3.01 2.36 13.86
CA PRO A 195 4.24 3.04 13.41
C PRO A 195 5.24 2.09 12.73
N GLY A 196 5.11 0.79 12.96
CA GLY A 196 5.90 -0.28 12.36
C GLY A 196 5.28 -0.90 11.10
N ARG A 197 4.23 -0.31 10.51
CA ARG A 197 3.54 -0.86 9.34
C ARG A 197 4.55 -1.10 8.19
N PRO A 198 4.71 -2.34 7.68
CA PRO A 198 5.72 -2.61 6.66
C PRO A 198 5.57 -1.71 5.43
N GLY A 199 6.67 -1.10 5.00
CA GLY A 199 6.69 -0.25 3.80
C GLY A 199 6.30 1.21 4.05
N THR A 200 6.00 1.61 5.29
CA THR A 200 5.86 3.03 5.66
C THR A 200 7.12 3.60 6.32
N GLN A 201 8.13 2.77 6.60
CA GLN A 201 9.36 3.21 7.23
C GLN A 201 10.22 4.01 6.24
N VAL A 202 10.57 5.21 6.65
CA VAL A 202 11.54 6.07 5.96
C VAL A 202 12.76 6.19 6.86
N PRO A 203 13.97 5.84 6.40
CA PRO A 203 15.19 6.01 7.18
C PRO A 203 15.41 7.46 7.61
N HIS A 204 15.86 7.66 8.86
CA HIS A 204 16.20 9.00 9.33
C HIS A 204 17.55 9.44 8.78
N LEU A 205 17.54 10.35 7.81
CA LEU A 205 18.76 10.86 7.18
C LEU A 205 19.42 11.92 8.08
N MET A 206 20.62 11.60 8.56
CA MET A 206 21.41 12.47 9.44
C MET A 206 22.51 13.21 8.67
N TYR A 207 22.49 14.53 8.72
CA TYR A 207 23.43 15.41 8.04
C TYR A 207 24.32 16.16 9.04
N SER A 208 25.63 16.22 8.78
CA SER A 208 26.53 17.11 9.53
C SER A 208 26.29 18.56 9.12
N GLU A 209 26.28 19.49 10.07
CA GLU A 209 26.04 20.92 9.83
C GLU A 209 26.97 21.47 8.72
N GLY A 210 26.41 21.97 7.61
CA GLY A 210 27.14 22.63 6.52
C GLY A 210 26.82 22.18 5.09
N PHE A 211 26.11 21.06 4.88
CA PHE A 211 25.75 20.55 3.55
C PHE A 211 24.34 20.98 3.13
N GLY A 212 24.17 22.23 2.71
CA GLY A 212 22.85 22.85 2.58
C GLY A 212 22.08 22.67 1.26
N SER A 213 22.68 22.17 0.16
CA SER A 213 21.98 22.27 -1.14
C SER A 213 22.21 21.19 -2.20
N ASN A 214 23.19 20.29 -2.06
CA ASN A 214 23.58 19.35 -3.14
C ASN A 214 23.42 17.86 -2.78
N ILE A 215 22.55 17.54 -1.82
CA ILE A 215 22.34 16.17 -1.38
C ILE A 215 21.41 15.44 -2.35
N ILE A 216 21.92 14.39 -3.00
CA ILE A 216 21.21 13.56 -4.00
C ILE A 216 20.24 12.57 -3.34
N LEU A 217 20.60 12.02 -2.19
CA LEU A 217 19.74 11.09 -1.46
C LEU A 217 18.71 11.88 -0.64
N THR A 218 17.50 11.96 -1.17
CA THR A 218 16.32 12.49 -0.49
C THR A 218 15.61 11.39 0.29
N GLU A 219 14.65 11.78 1.14
CA GLU A 219 13.85 10.83 1.92
C GLU A 219 13.07 9.86 1.01
N GLU A 220 12.61 10.32 -0.16
CA GLU A 220 11.88 9.47 -1.11
C GLU A 220 12.78 8.39 -1.73
N TYR A 221 14.02 8.72 -2.07
CA TYR A 221 15.01 7.73 -2.53
C TYR A 221 15.42 6.77 -1.41
N ALA A 222 15.55 7.28 -0.17
CA ALA A 222 15.86 6.45 0.99
C ALA A 222 14.74 5.45 1.26
N TRP A 223 13.48 5.84 1.10
CA TRP A 223 12.34 4.93 1.19
C TRP A 223 12.39 3.83 0.13
N LEU A 224 12.69 4.15 -1.13
CA LEU A 224 12.81 3.14 -2.20
C LEU A 224 13.92 2.10 -1.90
N VAL A 225 15.08 2.57 -1.45
CA VAL A 225 16.20 1.70 -1.07
C VAL A 225 15.85 0.88 0.19
N GLY A 226 15.19 1.51 1.16
CA GLY A 226 14.76 0.88 2.40
C GLY A 226 13.83 -0.32 2.21
N GLY A 227 13.16 -0.42 1.06
CA GLY A 227 12.39 -1.61 0.69
C GLY A 227 13.20 -2.90 0.70
N LEU A 228 14.51 -2.84 0.46
CA LEU A 228 15.40 -3.99 0.46
C LEU A 228 15.91 -4.37 1.85
N LEU A 229 15.74 -3.49 2.84
CA LEU A 229 16.37 -3.61 4.15
C LEU A 229 15.43 -4.20 5.21
N THR A 230 16.04 -4.64 6.31
CA THR A 230 15.38 -5.09 7.54
C THR A 230 15.05 -3.90 8.46
N GLN A 231 14.16 -4.11 9.44
CA GLN A 231 13.76 -3.04 10.37
C GLN A 231 14.94 -2.35 11.10
N PRO A 232 15.94 -3.08 11.63
CA PRO A 232 17.10 -2.43 12.27
C PRO A 232 17.93 -1.57 11.32
N GLU A 233 18.00 -1.95 10.03
CA GLU A 233 18.75 -1.22 9.01
C GLU A 233 18.03 0.06 8.52
N LEU A 234 16.77 0.27 8.93
CA LEU A 234 15.92 1.40 8.55
C LEU A 234 15.91 2.53 9.59
N GLU A 235 16.73 2.45 10.64
CA GLU A 235 16.71 3.43 11.74
C GLU A 235 17.40 4.75 11.36
N GLU A 236 18.73 4.76 11.32
CA GLU A 236 19.51 5.98 11.11
C GLU A 236 20.54 5.83 10.00
N TRP A 237 20.50 6.74 9.02
CA TRP A 237 21.45 6.77 7.90
C TRP A 237 22.28 8.05 7.98
N LYS A 238 23.56 7.89 8.33
CA LYS A 238 24.49 9.01 8.49
C LYS A 238 25.26 9.26 7.21
N LEU A 239 25.25 10.51 6.73
CA LEU A 239 26.09 10.93 5.61
C LEU A 239 27.57 10.83 6.01
N LEU A 240 28.30 9.90 5.38
CA LEU A 240 29.74 9.72 5.61
C LEU A 240 30.58 10.61 4.69
N TYR A 241 30.12 10.78 3.45
CA TYR A 241 30.89 11.48 2.43
C TYR A 241 29.98 12.21 1.45
N HIS A 242 30.35 13.46 1.17
CA HIS A 242 29.73 14.30 0.17
C HIS A 242 30.83 14.83 -0.76
N SER A 243 30.67 14.57 -2.05
CA SER A 243 31.70 14.84 -3.06
C SER A 243 31.82 16.30 -3.53
N SER A 244 31.15 17.24 -2.85
CA SER A 244 31.19 18.68 -3.21
C SER A 244 32.58 19.31 -3.22
N TYR A 245 33.58 18.69 -2.58
CA TYR A 245 34.97 19.15 -2.63
C TYR A 245 35.72 18.77 -3.93
N HIS A 246 35.22 17.81 -4.70
CA HIS A 246 35.89 17.29 -5.91
C HIS A 246 35.07 17.41 -7.20
N GLY A 247 33.91 18.08 -7.18
CA GLY A 247 33.08 18.25 -8.37
C GLY A 247 32.42 16.97 -8.89
N LEU A 248 32.33 15.94 -8.04
CA LEU A 248 31.62 14.70 -8.33
C LEU A 248 30.21 14.76 -7.70
N SER A 249 29.30 13.90 -8.18
CA SER A 249 27.89 13.86 -7.78
C SER A 249 27.52 12.49 -7.23
N PHE A 250 28.15 12.08 -6.13
CA PHE A 250 27.73 10.90 -5.36
C PHE A 250 27.83 11.15 -3.85
N ASN A 251 26.93 10.51 -3.11
CA ASN A 251 26.85 10.55 -1.65
C ASN A 251 27.00 9.14 -1.09
N THR A 252 27.72 9.02 0.00
CA THR A 252 27.85 7.76 0.74
C THR A 252 27.19 7.90 2.09
N PHE A 253 26.18 7.07 2.36
CA PHE A 253 25.52 6.96 3.66
C PHE A 253 25.93 5.67 4.34
N LEU A 254 26.03 5.69 5.66
CA LEU A 254 26.19 4.53 6.51
C LEU A 254 24.91 4.34 7.30
N GLY A 255 24.24 3.21 7.10
CA GLY A 255 23.17 2.76 7.99
C GLY A 255 23.77 2.27 9.29
N ASN A 256 23.25 2.74 10.42
CA ASN A 256 23.56 2.14 11.72
C ASN A 256 22.83 0.79 11.81
N VAL A 257 23.57 -0.27 12.12
CA VAL A 257 23.01 -1.60 12.42
C VAL A 257 23.35 -1.86 13.88
N SER A 258 22.42 -1.55 14.78
CA SER A 258 22.57 -1.76 16.23
C SER A 258 22.17 -3.17 16.64
#